data_AF-A0AAV6Z8R0-F1
#
_entry.id   AF-A0AAV6Z8R0-F1
#
_cell.length_a   1.000
_cell.length_b   1.000
_cell.length_c   1.000
_cell.angle_alpha   90.00
_cell.angle_beta   90.00
_cell.angle_gamma   90.00
#
_symmetry.space_group_name_H-M   'P 1'
#
loop_
_entity.id
_entity.type
_entity.pdbx_description
1 polymer ?
#
loop_
_entity_poly.entity_id
_entity_poly.type
_entity_poly.pdbx_seq_one_letter_code
_entity_poly.pdbx_strand_id
1 'polypeptide(L)'
;MNDNVLHSSYELGVQKVVSCLSTCIFPDKTTYPIDETMIHLGPPHSSNFGYSYAKRMIDVQNRAYHQQHGCKFTSVIPTNVFGPNDNFNIEDGHVLPGLIHKVYRAKETGTALSIWGTGKPRRQFIYSLDLARLFIWVLREYDEVDPIILSGEAVIHNVSCRGSTGWIIMTCVYYSGGGGRGVHQGGGREYCVRHGL
;
A
#
# COMPACT_ATOMS: atom_id res chain seq x y z
N MET A 1 -9.12 -14.61 11.33
CA MET A 1 -7.72 -14.31 11.68
C MET A 1 -7.58 -12.98 12.39
N ASN A 2 -8.07 -11.86 11.82
CA ASN A 2 -7.91 -10.55 12.46
C ASN A 2 -8.69 -10.40 13.78
N ASP A 3 -9.84 -11.07 13.90
CA ASP A 3 -10.66 -11.10 15.11
C ASP A 3 -9.88 -11.57 16.35
N ASN A 4 -9.24 -12.75 16.27
CA ASN A 4 -8.43 -13.29 17.37
C ASN A 4 -7.37 -12.29 17.86
N VAL A 5 -6.66 -11.62 16.95
CA VAL A 5 -5.60 -10.67 17.32
C VAL A 5 -6.18 -9.44 18.02
N LEU A 6 -7.24 -8.85 17.45
CA LEU A 6 -7.86 -7.65 18.02
C LEU A 6 -8.54 -7.96 19.36
N HIS A 7 -9.27 -9.06 19.45
CA HIS A 7 -9.96 -9.46 20.67
C HIS A 7 -8.97 -9.80 21.79
N SER A 8 -7.95 -10.63 21.53
CA SER A 8 -6.94 -10.92 22.55
C SER A 8 -6.13 -9.68 22.96
N SER A 9 -5.89 -8.75 22.03
CA SER A 9 -5.25 -7.46 22.37
C SER A 9 -6.11 -6.64 23.33
N TYR A 10 -7.43 -6.65 23.14
CA TYR A 10 -8.37 -6.03 24.06
C TYR A 10 -8.38 -6.72 25.43
N GLU A 11 -8.51 -8.05 25.47
CA GLU A 11 -8.54 -8.83 26.73
C GLU A 11 -7.25 -8.65 27.55
N LEU A 12 -6.10 -8.53 26.89
CA LEU A 12 -4.80 -8.33 27.54
C LEU A 12 -4.48 -6.87 27.85
N GLY A 13 -5.37 -5.92 27.54
CA GLY A 13 -5.18 -4.50 27.85
C GLY A 13 -4.08 -3.83 27.02
N VAL A 14 -3.88 -4.26 25.77
CA VAL A 14 -2.91 -3.63 24.84
C VAL A 14 -3.30 -2.18 24.59
N GLN A 15 -2.34 -1.27 24.76
CA GLN A 15 -2.59 0.18 24.69
C GLN A 15 -2.97 0.69 23.30
N LYS A 16 -2.37 0.11 22.25
CA LYS A 16 -2.59 0.51 20.85
C LYS A 16 -2.35 -0.67 19.92
N VAL A 17 -3.19 -0.83 18.91
CA VAL A 17 -3.01 -1.80 17.83
C VAL A 17 -3.06 -1.06 16.50
N VAL A 18 -2.08 -1.33 15.63
CA VAL A 18 -2.02 -0.78 14.27
C VAL A 18 -2.08 -1.95 13.29
N SER A 19 -3.24 -2.13 12.68
CA SER A 19 -3.45 -3.16 11.66
C SER A 19 -3.02 -2.70 10.26
N CYS A 20 -2.73 -3.66 9.38
CA CYS A 20 -2.39 -3.38 7.98
C CYS A 20 -3.54 -3.72 7.04
N LEU A 21 -4.08 -2.73 6.36
CA LEU A 21 -5.06 -2.85 5.29
C LEU A 21 -4.37 -2.91 3.91
N SER A 22 -5.12 -2.71 2.83
CA SER A 22 -4.62 -2.73 1.45
C SER A 22 -5.49 -1.85 0.57
N THR A 23 -4.92 -1.24 -0.47
CA THR A 23 -5.69 -0.46 -1.46
C THR A 23 -6.73 -1.28 -2.22
N CYS A 24 -6.62 -2.61 -2.25
CA CYS A 24 -7.62 -3.51 -2.84
C CYS A 24 -8.99 -3.47 -2.14
N ILE A 25 -9.07 -2.83 -0.97
CA ILE A 25 -10.32 -2.67 -0.22
C ILE A 25 -11.19 -1.56 -0.80
N PHE A 26 -10.66 -0.61 -1.58
CA PHE A 26 -11.46 0.50 -2.05
C PHE A 26 -12.52 0.07 -3.08
N PRO A 27 -13.60 0.86 -3.27
CA PRO A 27 -14.60 0.55 -4.26
C PRO A 27 -14.02 0.44 -5.68
N ASP A 28 -14.52 -0.51 -6.47
CA ASP A 28 -14.10 -0.69 -7.87
C ASP A 28 -14.45 0.53 -8.73
N LYS A 29 -15.69 1.02 -8.58
CA LYS A 29 -16.18 2.22 -9.24
C LYS A 29 -16.12 3.38 -8.26
N THR A 30 -15.03 4.16 -8.33
CA THR A 30 -14.78 5.29 -7.43
C THR A 30 -14.24 6.50 -8.18
N THR A 31 -14.30 7.67 -7.55
CA THR A 31 -13.60 8.89 -8.00
C THR A 31 -12.16 8.89 -7.51
N TYR A 32 -11.29 9.60 -8.23
CA TYR A 32 -9.88 9.77 -7.87
C TYR A 32 -9.57 11.26 -7.60
N PRO A 33 -8.64 11.58 -6.68
CA PRO A 33 -7.89 10.66 -5.81
C PRO A 33 -8.80 9.98 -4.77
N ILE A 34 -8.36 8.82 -4.27
CA ILE A 34 -9.07 8.09 -3.22
C ILE A 34 -8.53 8.56 -1.87
N ASP A 35 -9.42 8.82 -0.91
CA ASP A 35 -9.07 9.10 0.48
C ASP A 35 -9.66 8.06 1.45
N GLU A 36 -9.29 8.17 2.73
CA GLU A 36 -9.66 7.21 3.77
C GLU A 36 -11.16 7.17 4.09
N THR A 37 -11.90 8.23 3.76
CA THR A 37 -13.35 8.28 3.96
C THR A 37 -14.10 7.43 2.94
N MET A 38 -13.44 7.07 1.84
CA MET A 38 -14.06 6.37 0.71
C MET A 38 -14.09 4.84 0.83
N ILE A 39 -13.47 4.27 1.87
CA ILE A 39 -13.28 2.81 2.02
C ILE A 39 -14.59 2.03 1.87
N HIS A 40 -15.69 2.55 2.41
CA HIS A 40 -16.99 1.88 2.44
C HIS A 40 -18.00 2.40 1.42
N LEU A 41 -17.61 3.33 0.54
CA LEU A 41 -18.50 3.98 -0.43
C LEU A 41 -18.76 3.15 -1.70
N GLY A 42 -19.04 1.85 -1.53
CA GLY A 42 -19.35 0.93 -2.64
C GLY A 42 -18.58 -0.40 -2.56
N PRO A 43 -18.93 -1.40 -3.39
CA PRO A 43 -18.31 -2.72 -3.35
C PRO A 43 -16.88 -2.71 -3.92
N PRO A 44 -15.96 -3.53 -3.36
CA PRO A 44 -14.63 -3.73 -3.92
C PRO A 44 -14.69 -4.54 -5.21
N HIS A 45 -13.57 -4.63 -5.93
CA HIS A 45 -13.47 -5.42 -7.16
C HIS A 45 -13.76 -6.90 -6.91
N SER A 46 -14.49 -7.53 -7.83
CA SER A 46 -15.03 -8.90 -7.65
C SER A 46 -13.96 -9.99 -7.62
N SER A 47 -12.78 -9.76 -8.22
CA SER A 47 -11.73 -10.78 -8.31
C SER A 47 -11.15 -11.22 -6.96
N ASN A 48 -11.26 -10.39 -5.92
CA ASN A 48 -10.73 -10.70 -4.60
C ASN A 48 -11.63 -10.20 -3.46
N PHE A 49 -12.95 -10.19 -3.70
CA PHE A 49 -13.93 -9.57 -2.81
C PHE A 49 -13.86 -10.12 -1.38
N GLY A 50 -13.63 -11.43 -1.20
CA GLY A 50 -13.54 -12.07 0.11
C GLY A 50 -12.40 -11.50 0.96
N TYR A 51 -11.22 -11.34 0.37
CA TYR A 51 -10.09 -10.66 1.01
C TYR A 51 -10.39 -9.19 1.29
N SER A 52 -10.95 -8.48 0.30
CA SER A 52 -11.23 -7.04 0.41
C SER A 52 -12.23 -6.75 1.53
N TYR A 53 -13.35 -7.47 1.62
CA TYR A 53 -14.31 -7.31 2.71
C TYR A 53 -13.71 -7.74 4.06
N ALA A 54 -12.96 -8.85 4.12
CA ALA A 54 -12.31 -9.27 5.37
C ALA A 54 -11.35 -8.21 5.91
N LYS A 55 -10.64 -7.48 5.03
CA LYS A 55 -9.81 -6.33 5.41
C LYS A 55 -10.66 -5.12 5.82
N ARG A 56 -11.74 -4.79 5.11
CA ARG A 56 -12.67 -3.70 5.52
C ARG A 56 -13.25 -3.91 6.92
N MET A 57 -13.51 -5.15 7.30
CA MET A 57 -14.05 -5.46 8.63
C MET A 57 -13.09 -5.12 9.77
N ILE A 58 -11.78 -4.98 9.52
CA ILE A 58 -10.84 -4.48 10.53
C ILE A 58 -11.18 -3.03 10.92
N ASP A 59 -11.45 -2.15 9.95
CA ASP A 59 -11.83 -0.76 10.24
C ASP A 59 -13.14 -0.69 11.03
N VAL A 60 -14.11 -1.55 10.69
CA VAL A 60 -15.36 -1.68 11.47
C VAL A 60 -15.08 -2.15 12.90
N GLN A 61 -14.22 -3.15 13.09
CA GLN A 61 -13.83 -3.63 14.42
C GLN A 61 -13.10 -2.54 15.22
N ASN A 62 -12.15 -1.84 14.62
CA ASN A 62 -11.43 -0.73 15.24
C ASN A 62 -12.39 0.34 15.78
N ARG A 63 -13.35 0.77 14.94
CA ARG A 63 -14.39 1.74 15.33
C ARG A 63 -15.28 1.21 16.44
N ALA A 64 -15.71 -0.05 16.37
CA ALA A 64 -16.56 -0.68 17.37
C ALA A 64 -15.86 -0.79 18.74
N TYR A 65 -14.61 -1.28 18.76
CA TYR A 65 -13.80 -1.36 19.98
C TYR A 65 -13.54 0.03 20.58
N HIS A 66 -13.27 1.03 19.76
CA HIS A 66 -13.11 2.39 20.25
C HIS A 66 -14.42 2.93 20.84
N GLN A 67 -15.55 2.77 20.15
CA GLN A 67 -16.84 3.28 20.60
C GLN A 67 -17.30 2.63 21.91
N GLN A 68 -17.11 1.32 22.05
CA GLN A 68 -17.59 0.58 23.21
C GLN A 68 -16.62 0.59 24.40
N HIS A 69 -15.31 0.61 24.13
CA HIS A 69 -14.27 0.38 25.16
C HIS A 69 -13.18 1.46 25.20
N GLY A 70 -13.22 2.46 24.32
CA GLY A 70 -12.18 3.50 24.23
C GLY A 70 -10.83 2.99 23.74
N CYS A 71 -10.76 1.80 23.13
CA CYS A 71 -9.52 1.22 22.63
C CYS A 71 -8.91 2.08 21.53
N LYS A 72 -7.57 2.19 21.50
CA LYS A 72 -6.82 2.86 20.42
C LYS A 72 -6.43 1.84 19.34
N PHE A 73 -7.40 1.29 18.65
CA PHE A 73 -7.16 0.40 17.52
C PHE A 73 -7.33 1.18 16.22
N THR A 74 -6.33 1.14 15.37
CA THR A 74 -6.31 1.87 14.10
C THR A 74 -5.70 1.00 13.00
N SER A 75 -5.62 1.52 11.78
CA SER A 75 -5.02 0.79 10.68
C SER A 75 -4.38 1.68 9.63
N VAL A 76 -3.37 1.16 8.96
CA VAL A 76 -2.70 1.83 7.84
C VAL A 76 -3.06 1.16 6.52
N ILE A 77 -3.14 1.94 5.45
CA ILE A 77 -3.44 1.48 4.09
C ILE A 77 -2.20 1.77 3.22
N PRO A 78 -1.23 0.85 3.15
CA PRO A 78 -0.11 1.01 2.24
C PRO A 78 -0.55 0.86 0.78
N THR A 79 0.10 1.59 -0.12
CA THR A 79 0.05 1.34 -1.56
C THR A 79 0.86 0.08 -1.93
N ASN A 80 1.31 -0.09 -3.17
CA ASN A 80 2.03 -1.31 -3.55
C ASN A 80 3.42 -1.33 -2.91
N VAL A 81 3.61 -2.19 -1.91
CA VAL A 81 4.87 -2.32 -1.19
C VAL A 81 5.87 -3.08 -2.06
N PHE A 82 7.12 -2.66 -2.03
CA PHE A 82 8.24 -3.42 -2.60
C PHE A 82 9.50 -3.25 -1.76
N GLY A 83 10.39 -4.24 -1.79
CA GLY A 83 11.71 -4.11 -1.20
C GLY A 83 12.44 -5.44 -0.99
N PRO A 84 13.50 -5.47 -0.17
CA PRO A 84 14.17 -6.70 0.21
C PRO A 84 13.22 -7.67 0.92
N ASN A 85 13.46 -8.98 0.74
CA ASN A 85 12.65 -10.08 1.29
C ASN A 85 11.19 -10.15 0.78
N ASP A 86 10.90 -9.53 -0.37
CA ASP A 86 9.62 -9.69 -1.04
C ASP A 86 9.47 -11.09 -1.66
N ASN A 87 8.26 -11.45 -2.08
CA ASN A 87 8.03 -12.66 -2.86
C ASN A 87 8.41 -12.42 -4.33
N PHE A 88 9.62 -12.85 -4.71
CA PHE A 88 10.13 -12.76 -6.08
C PHE A 88 9.65 -13.90 -6.98
N ASN A 89 8.71 -14.75 -6.55
CA ASN A 89 8.11 -15.75 -7.44
C ASN A 89 7.46 -15.07 -8.65
N ILE A 90 7.66 -15.62 -9.85
CA ILE A 90 7.15 -15.04 -11.10
C ILE A 90 5.64 -15.22 -11.25
N GLU A 91 5.07 -16.30 -10.71
CA GLU A 91 3.65 -16.63 -10.81
C GLU A 91 2.83 -16.01 -9.68
N ASP A 92 3.34 -16.08 -8.45
CA ASP A 92 2.62 -15.64 -7.23
C ASP A 92 3.07 -14.28 -6.69
N GLY A 93 4.17 -13.73 -7.21
CA GLY A 93 4.76 -12.49 -6.72
C GLY A 93 4.01 -11.24 -7.20
N HIS A 94 4.19 -10.16 -6.45
CA HIS A 94 3.69 -8.85 -6.88
C HIS A 94 4.40 -8.38 -8.15
N VAL A 95 3.77 -7.43 -8.86
CA VAL A 95 4.22 -6.95 -10.17
C VAL A 95 5.70 -6.55 -10.16
N LEU A 96 6.16 -5.79 -9.17
CA LEU A 96 7.53 -5.28 -9.15
C LEU A 96 8.59 -6.36 -8.82
N PRO A 97 8.45 -7.18 -7.76
CA PRO A 97 9.30 -8.35 -7.53
C PRO A 97 9.34 -9.31 -8.72
N GLY A 98 8.18 -9.62 -9.30
CA GLY A 98 8.07 -10.50 -10.46
C GLY A 98 8.79 -9.93 -11.69
N LEU A 99 8.71 -8.61 -11.93
CA LEU A 99 9.48 -7.94 -12.98
C LEU A 99 10.99 -8.00 -12.71
N ILE A 100 11.44 -7.72 -11.48
CA ILE A 100 12.86 -7.82 -11.11
C ILE A 100 13.41 -9.22 -11.42
N HIS A 101 12.66 -10.27 -11.06
CA HIS A 101 13.08 -11.64 -11.32
C HIS A 101 13.06 -11.99 -12.82
N LYS A 102 12.03 -11.56 -13.58
CA LYS A 102 11.98 -11.76 -15.03
C LYS A 102 13.17 -11.08 -15.75
N VAL A 103 13.54 -9.88 -15.31
CA VAL A 103 14.71 -9.16 -15.84
C VAL A 103 16.01 -9.89 -15.53
N TYR A 104 16.17 -10.37 -14.30
CA TYR A 104 17.31 -11.18 -13.90
C TYR A 104 17.46 -12.43 -14.79
N ARG A 105 16.37 -13.17 -14.99
CA ARG A 105 16.35 -14.39 -15.83
C ARG A 105 16.60 -14.11 -17.31
N ALA A 106 16.03 -13.04 -17.85
CA ALA A 106 16.28 -12.61 -19.23
C ALA A 106 17.76 -12.28 -19.46
N LYS A 107 18.40 -11.60 -18.49
CA LYS A 107 19.83 -11.30 -18.54
C LYS A 107 20.70 -12.56 -18.50
N GLU A 108 20.40 -13.52 -17.62
CA GLU A 108 21.17 -14.76 -17.52
C GLU A 108 21.03 -15.66 -18.76
N THR A 109 19.85 -15.69 -19.37
CA THR A 109 19.55 -16.59 -20.49
C THR A 109 19.71 -15.96 -21.87
N GLY A 110 19.94 -14.64 -21.93
CA GLY A 110 19.98 -13.88 -23.19
C GLY A 110 18.62 -13.81 -23.91
N THR A 111 17.52 -14.07 -23.20
CA THR A 111 16.17 -14.09 -23.78
C THR A 111 15.49 -12.72 -23.69
N ALA A 112 14.49 -12.50 -24.54
CA ALA A 112 13.71 -11.26 -24.51
C ALA A 112 12.80 -11.21 -23.27
N LEU A 113 12.67 -10.03 -22.66
CA LEU A 113 11.76 -9.83 -21.53
C LEU A 113 10.30 -9.85 -21.99
N SER A 114 9.50 -10.75 -21.43
CA SER A 114 8.05 -10.80 -21.62
C SER A 114 7.32 -10.20 -20.42
N ILE A 115 6.59 -9.11 -20.66
CA ILE A 115 5.75 -8.43 -19.67
C ILE A 115 4.29 -8.81 -19.93
N TRP A 116 3.55 -9.18 -18.88
CA TRP A 116 2.14 -9.50 -19.02
C TRP A 116 1.28 -8.24 -19.04
N GLY A 117 0.31 -8.22 -19.96
CA GLY A 117 -0.65 -7.12 -20.11
C GLY A 117 -0.16 -5.98 -21.00
N THR A 118 -0.88 -4.86 -20.96
CA THR A 118 -0.68 -3.73 -21.88
C THR A 118 0.35 -2.71 -21.41
N GLY A 119 0.82 -2.80 -20.16
CA GLY A 119 1.68 -1.79 -19.53
C GLY A 119 1.00 -0.45 -19.21
N LYS A 120 -0.28 -0.26 -19.58
CA LYS A 120 -1.07 0.95 -19.32
C LYS A 120 -1.49 1.18 -17.86
N PRO A 121 -1.72 0.16 -17.01
CA PRO A 121 -2.15 0.39 -15.64
C PRO A 121 -1.13 1.19 -14.82
N ARG A 122 -1.60 2.23 -14.13
CA ARG A 122 -0.78 3.05 -13.22
C ARG A 122 -0.89 2.52 -11.80
N ARG A 123 0.21 2.54 -11.06
CA ARG A 123 0.30 2.06 -9.67
C ARG A 123 1.22 2.99 -8.87
N GLN A 124 0.80 3.35 -7.66
CA GLN A 124 1.65 3.98 -6.65
C GLN A 124 2.39 2.88 -5.87
N PHE A 125 3.66 3.13 -5.58
CA PHE A 125 4.51 2.21 -4.84
C PHE A 125 5.11 2.88 -3.62
N ILE A 126 5.34 2.09 -2.58
CA ILE A 126 6.05 2.50 -1.37
C ILE A 126 7.16 1.52 -1.06
N TYR A 127 8.36 2.04 -0.80
CA TYR A 127 9.49 1.21 -0.43
C TYR A 127 9.31 0.66 0.98
N SER A 128 9.65 -0.61 1.20
CA SER A 128 9.38 -1.31 2.47
C SER A 128 10.03 -0.63 3.68
N LEU A 129 11.22 -0.04 3.53
CA LEU A 129 11.89 0.70 4.61
C LEU A 129 11.18 2.02 4.93
N ASP A 130 10.59 2.69 3.94
CA ASP A 130 9.83 3.92 4.16
C ASP A 130 8.49 3.61 4.83
N LEU A 131 7.83 2.53 4.39
CA LEU A 131 6.65 2.02 5.07
C LEU A 131 6.96 1.66 6.53
N ALA A 132 8.09 1.01 6.82
CA ALA A 132 8.50 0.68 8.19
C ALA A 132 8.67 1.94 9.06
N ARG A 133 9.29 3.00 8.53
CA ARG A 133 9.43 4.28 9.24
C ARG A 133 8.08 4.91 9.54
N LEU A 134 7.17 4.93 8.55
CA LEU A 134 5.82 5.46 8.73
C LEU A 134 5.00 4.61 9.70
N PHE A 135 5.12 3.29 9.69
CA PHE A 135 4.46 2.40 10.66
C PHE A 135 4.86 2.72 12.10
N ILE A 136 6.16 2.93 12.35
CA ILE A 136 6.66 3.32 13.67
C ILE A 136 6.09 4.68 14.08
N TRP A 137 6.02 5.64 13.15
CA TRP A 137 5.40 6.93 13.40
C TRP A 137 3.91 6.80 13.74
N VAL A 138 3.14 6.01 12.99
CA VAL A 138 1.71 5.76 13.28
C VAL A 138 1.55 5.16 14.67
N LEU A 139 2.37 4.17 15.03
CA LEU A 139 2.30 3.56 16.36
C LEU A 139 2.56 4.57 17.49
N ARG A 140 3.50 5.51 17.30
CA ARG A 140 3.88 6.47 18.34
C ARG A 140 2.96 7.68 18.41
N GLU A 141 2.66 8.28 17.27
CA GLU A 141 2.12 9.64 17.18
C GLU A 141 0.67 9.71 16.68
N TYR A 142 0.19 8.69 15.97
CA TYR A 142 -1.16 8.70 15.41
C TYR A 142 -2.14 8.04 16.40
N ASP A 143 -2.98 8.87 17.02
CA ASP A 143 -3.93 8.46 18.06
C ASP A 143 -5.37 8.35 17.56
N GLU A 144 -5.62 8.64 16.28
CA GLU A 144 -6.94 8.50 15.67
C GLU A 144 -7.28 7.04 15.34
N VAL A 145 -8.56 6.72 15.42
CA VAL A 145 -9.10 5.39 15.10
C VAL A 145 -9.27 5.21 13.59
N ASP A 146 -9.49 6.33 12.89
CA ASP A 146 -9.65 6.33 11.45
C ASP A 146 -8.40 5.78 10.75
N PRO A 147 -8.58 5.05 9.65
CA PRO A 147 -7.46 4.55 8.88
C PRO A 147 -6.68 5.68 8.22
N ILE A 148 -5.42 5.40 7.87
CA ILE A 148 -4.50 6.36 7.26
C ILE A 148 -3.80 5.74 6.03
N ILE A 149 -3.80 6.45 4.90
CA ILE A 149 -3.09 5.99 3.69
C ILE A 149 -1.60 6.34 3.79
N LEU A 150 -0.75 5.33 3.55
CA LEU A 150 0.70 5.49 3.50
C LEU A 150 1.18 5.23 2.07
N SER A 151 1.73 6.27 1.43
CA SER A 151 2.14 6.23 0.03
C SER A 151 3.55 6.78 -0.15
N GLY A 152 4.24 6.33 -1.20
CA GLY A 152 5.56 6.85 -1.59
C GLY A 152 5.45 7.92 -2.68
N GLU A 153 6.48 8.75 -2.86
CA GLU A 153 6.54 9.76 -3.94
C GLU A 153 6.72 9.11 -5.33
N ALA A 154 7.01 7.80 -5.36
CA ALA A 154 7.30 7.05 -6.58
C ALA A 154 6.02 6.53 -7.23
N VAL A 155 5.69 7.09 -8.39
CA VAL A 155 4.64 6.56 -9.28
C VAL A 155 5.32 5.96 -10.51
N ILE A 156 5.08 4.67 -10.76
CA ILE A 156 5.57 4.02 -11.98
C ILE A 156 4.53 4.27 -13.07
N HIS A 157 4.91 5.10 -14.05
CA HIS A 157 4.02 5.55 -15.13
C HIS A 157 3.94 4.56 -16.29
N ASN A 158 5.05 3.87 -16.59
CA ASN A 158 5.18 2.90 -17.67
C ASN A 158 6.35 1.96 -17.39
N VAL A 159 6.14 0.67 -17.64
CA VAL A 159 7.23 -0.31 -17.80
C VAL A 159 7.27 -0.65 -19.29
N SER A 160 8.24 -0.09 -20.02
CA SER A 160 8.40 -0.31 -21.45
C SER A 160 9.78 -0.90 -21.74
N CYS A 161 9.81 -1.99 -22.50
CA CYS A 161 11.05 -2.53 -23.07
C CYS A 161 11.06 -2.20 -24.57
N ARG A 162 11.96 -1.32 -25.01
CA ARG A 162 12.22 -1.10 -26.44
C ARG A 162 13.56 -1.74 -26.81
N GLY A 163 13.49 -2.81 -27.61
CA GLY A 163 14.41 -3.18 -28.69
C GLY A 163 15.91 -3.42 -28.42
N SER A 164 16.36 -4.61 -28.81
CA SER A 164 17.72 -5.06 -29.23
C SER A 164 18.98 -4.80 -28.38
N THR A 165 18.99 -3.90 -27.41
CA THR A 165 20.20 -3.58 -26.62
C THR A 165 20.03 -3.71 -25.10
N GLY A 166 19.00 -4.42 -24.62
CA GLY A 166 18.96 -4.90 -23.23
C GLY A 166 18.80 -3.83 -22.14
N TRP A 167 18.31 -2.63 -22.45
CA TRP A 167 17.99 -1.62 -21.45
C TRP A 167 16.49 -1.62 -21.14
N ILE A 168 16.13 -2.02 -19.92
CA ILE A 168 14.79 -1.79 -19.37
C ILE A 168 14.77 -0.36 -18.83
N ILE A 169 14.08 0.52 -19.53
CA ILE A 169 13.77 1.85 -19.00
C ILE A 169 12.51 1.71 -18.15
N MET A 170 12.69 1.40 -16.87
CA MET A 170 11.64 1.59 -15.90
C MET A 170 11.56 3.10 -15.62
N THR A 171 10.61 3.78 -16.27
CA THR A 171 10.44 5.22 -16.03
C THR A 171 9.66 5.38 -14.71
N CYS A 172 10.39 5.37 -13.60
CA CYS A 172 9.90 5.92 -12.34
C CYS A 172 9.84 7.44 -12.50
N VAL A 173 8.62 7.99 -12.53
CA VAL A 173 8.45 9.44 -12.43
C VAL A 173 8.28 9.71 -10.94
N TYR A 174 9.30 10.31 -10.32
CA TYR A 174 9.16 10.90 -9.01
C TYR A 174 8.30 12.15 -9.16
N TYR A 175 7.14 12.18 -8.50
CA TYR A 175 6.33 13.39 -8.47
C TYR A 175 6.83 14.27 -7.32
N SER A 176 7.71 15.22 -7.63
CA SER A 176 8.05 16.30 -6.70
C SER A 176 6.85 17.26 -6.60
N GLY A 177 5.87 16.92 -5.77
CA GLY A 177 4.81 17.85 -5.39
C GLY A 177 5.44 19.06 -4.71
N GLY A 178 5.45 20.19 -5.41
CA GLY A 178 6.00 21.45 -4.90
C GLY A 178 5.20 22.00 -3.73
N GLY A 179 5.92 22.49 -2.71
CA GLY A 179 5.39 23.42 -1.70
C GLY A 179 5.19 22.81 -0.30
N GLY A 180 5.83 23.44 0.70
CA GLY A 180 5.42 23.35 2.11
C GLY A 180 6.18 22.34 2.97
N ARG A 181 6.76 22.84 4.07
CA ARG A 181 7.16 22.05 5.25
C ARG A 181 5.88 21.75 6.05
N GLY A 182 5.66 20.51 6.46
CA GLY A 182 4.70 20.18 7.50
C GLY A 182 3.83 18.97 7.19
N VAL A 183 3.73 18.08 8.18
CA VAL A 183 2.62 17.13 8.35
C VAL A 183 1.37 17.99 8.57
N HIS A 184 0.65 18.36 7.51
CA HIS A 184 -0.54 19.20 7.63
C HIS A 184 -1.72 18.38 8.16
N GLN A 185 -2.22 18.76 9.34
CA GLN A 185 -3.52 18.32 9.85
C GLN A 185 -4.63 19.06 9.07
N GLY A 186 -5.43 18.33 8.30
CA GLY A 186 -6.71 18.80 7.76
C GLY A 186 -6.92 18.53 6.26
N GLY A 187 -7.88 17.64 5.96
CA GLY A 187 -8.51 17.48 4.64
C GLY A 187 -7.74 16.65 3.60
N GLY A 188 -7.92 15.31 3.63
CA GLY A 188 -7.39 14.34 2.66
C GLY A 188 -5.87 14.13 2.78
N ARG A 189 -5.42 13.19 3.61
CA ARG A 189 -4.01 13.13 4.03
C ARG A 189 -3.28 11.91 3.47
N GLU A 190 -2.72 12.01 2.27
CA GLU A 190 -1.63 11.10 1.87
C GLU A 190 -0.33 11.50 2.59
N TYR A 191 0.34 10.55 3.25
CA TYR A 191 1.60 10.78 3.94
C TYR A 191 2.76 10.07 3.24
N CYS A 192 3.85 10.81 3.01
CA CYS A 192 5.04 10.30 2.35
C CYS A 192 6.34 10.73 3.06
N VAL A 193 7.36 9.88 2.98
CA VAL A 193 8.74 10.17 3.42
C VAL A 193 9.44 10.97 2.32
N ARG A 194 9.94 12.17 2.65
CA ARG A 194 10.87 12.93 1.78
C ARG A 194 12.30 12.44 2.00
N HIS A 195 12.95 11.96 0.95
CA HIS A 195 14.41 11.75 0.96
C HIS A 195 15.09 13.05 0.54
N GLY A 196 15.90 13.63 1.43
CA GLY A 196 16.83 14.69 1.05
C GLY A 196 17.93 14.10 0.17
N LEU A 197 18.15 14.68 -1.00
CA LEU A 197 19.33 14.42 -1.84
C LEU A 197 20.58 15.00 -1.17
#